data_AF-A0A0A2CDJ9-F1
#
_entry.id   AF-A0A0A2CDJ9-F1
#
_cell.length_a   1.000
_cell.length_b   1.000
_cell.length_c   1.000
_cell.angle_alpha   90.00
_cell.angle_beta   90.00
_cell.angle_gamma   90.00
#
_symmetry.space_group_name_H-M   'P 1'
#
loop_
_entity.id
_entity.type
_entity.pdbx_description
1 polymer ?
#
loop_
_entity_poly.entity_id
_entity_poly.type
_entity_poly.pdbx_seq_one_letter_code
_entity_poly.pdbx_strand_id
1 'polypeptide(L)'
;MMVAGLMAITGCRKNQPSWTTSQAEAINRLELRLDQLEHRIGQTTPSANDTNSKTPAGPVKSLTFRMESTDDGRLRVYWADGSDSDLLCTKEQSTRIQWACG
;
A
#
# COMPACT_ATOMS: atom_id res chain seq x y z
N MET A 1 -14.60 78.93 25.62
CA MET A 1 -15.19 77.57 25.63
C MET A 1 -14.54 76.78 24.50
N MET A 2 -13.74 75.76 24.85
CA MET A 2 -12.98 74.95 23.88
C MET A 2 -13.92 74.05 23.08
N VAL A 3 -13.83 74.11 21.76
CA VAL A 3 -14.46 73.12 20.86
C VAL A 3 -13.50 71.95 20.72
N ALA A 4 -13.81 70.85 21.41
CA ALA A 4 -13.08 69.60 21.30
C ALA A 4 -13.44 68.90 19.98
N GLY A 5 -12.53 68.92 19.01
CA GLY A 5 -12.65 68.19 17.76
C GLY A 5 -12.50 66.68 17.99
N LEU A 6 -13.54 65.91 17.66
CA LEU A 6 -13.52 64.45 17.65
C LEU A 6 -12.56 63.93 16.58
N MET A 7 -11.46 63.30 17.00
CA MET A 7 -10.64 62.47 16.11
C MET A 7 -11.41 61.21 15.71
N ALA A 8 -11.76 61.11 14.43
CA ALA A 8 -12.26 59.87 13.84
C ALA A 8 -11.10 58.89 13.65
N ILE A 9 -11.11 57.79 14.40
CA ILE A 9 -10.17 56.69 14.25
C ILE A 9 -10.65 55.80 13.09
N THR A 10 -10.19 56.07 11.88
CA THR A 10 -10.34 55.16 10.73
C THR A 10 -9.36 54.00 10.91
N GLY A 11 -9.83 52.93 11.57
CA GLY A 11 -9.09 51.67 11.66
C GLY A 11 -9.08 50.94 10.32
N CYS A 12 -7.93 50.86 9.66
CA CYS A 12 -7.69 49.92 8.56
C CYS A 12 -7.75 48.48 9.10
N ARG A 13 -8.87 47.78 8.91
CA ARG A 13 -8.93 46.32 9.09
C ARG A 13 -8.15 45.67 7.94
N LYS A 14 -6.90 45.27 8.20
CA LYS A 14 -6.16 44.34 7.35
C LYS A 14 -6.96 43.03 7.30
N ASN A 15 -7.42 42.64 6.11
CA ASN A 15 -8.01 41.32 5.87
C ASN A 15 -6.96 40.25 6.22
N GLN A 16 -7.04 39.71 7.43
CA GLN A 16 -6.33 38.48 7.78
C GLN A 16 -7.02 37.34 7.01
N PRO A 17 -6.30 36.57 6.19
CA PRO A 17 -6.87 35.36 5.62
C PRO A 17 -7.33 34.47 6.76
N SER A 18 -8.62 34.14 6.79
CA SER A 18 -9.21 33.34 7.86
C SER A 18 -8.58 31.95 7.84
N TRP A 19 -8.04 31.53 8.98
CA TRP A 19 -7.44 30.20 9.21
C TRP A 19 -8.33 29.02 8.77
N THR A 20 -9.64 29.26 8.69
CA THR A 20 -10.65 28.33 8.14
C THR A 20 -10.48 28.05 6.65
N THR A 21 -10.06 29.03 5.85
CA THR A 21 -9.83 28.88 4.40
C THR A 21 -8.60 28.01 4.13
N SER A 22 -7.52 28.18 4.90
CA SER A 22 -6.32 27.35 4.77
C SER A 22 -6.56 25.89 5.19
N GLN A 23 -7.46 25.64 6.15
CA GLN A 23 -7.83 24.28 6.53
C GLN A 23 -8.70 23.60 5.48
N ALA A 24 -9.69 24.30 4.92
CA ALA A 24 -10.52 23.76 3.85
C ALA A 24 -9.68 23.38 2.62
N GLU A 25 -8.69 24.20 2.27
CA GLU A 25 -7.76 23.89 1.18
C GLU A 25 -6.86 22.69 1.51
N ALA A 26 -6.38 22.57 2.75
CA ALA A 26 -5.58 21.43 3.18
C ALA A 26 -6.38 20.12 3.15
N ILE A 27 -7.64 20.15 3.58
CA ILE A 27 -8.55 18.99 3.56
C ILE A 27 -8.83 18.56 2.12
N ASN A 28 -9.17 19.50 1.23
CA ASN A 28 -9.42 19.20 -0.18
C ASN A 28 -8.18 18.57 -0.86
N ARG A 29 -6.97 19.06 -0.54
CA ARG A 29 -5.72 18.44 -1.03
C ARG A 29 -5.50 17.03 -0.51
N LEU A 30 -5.94 16.72 0.71
CA LEU A 30 -5.86 15.38 1.29
C LEU A 30 -6.87 14.43 0.66
N GLU A 31 -8.12 14.86 0.47
CA GLU A 31 -9.17 14.10 -0.22
C GLU A 31 -8.73 13.74 -1.64
N LEU A 32 -8.23 14.71 -2.41
CA LEU A 32 -7.73 14.45 -3.76
C LEU A 32 -6.57 13.43 -3.78
N ARG A 33 -5.67 13.48 -2.79
CA ARG A 33 -4.56 12.51 -2.69
C ARG A 33 -5.05 11.13 -2.28
N LEU A 34 -6.07 11.07 -1.43
CA LEU A 34 -6.70 9.82 -1.02
C LEU A 34 -7.36 9.15 -2.22
N ASP A 35 -8.19 9.89 -2.97
CA ASP A 35 -8.85 9.38 -4.18
C ASP A 35 -7.84 8.88 -5.22
N GLN A 36 -6.76 9.64 -5.42
CA GLN A 36 -5.68 9.22 -6.32
C GLN A 36 -4.96 7.96 -5.83
N LEU A 37 -4.81 7.78 -4.52
CA LEU A 37 -4.18 6.60 -3.95
C LEU A 37 -5.10 5.38 -4.06
N GLU A 38 -6.38 5.53 -3.72
CA GLU A 38 -7.40 4.50 -3.88
C GLU A 38 -7.53 4.05 -5.33
N HIS A 39 -7.54 5.01 -6.27
CA HIS A 39 -7.58 4.70 -7.69
C HIS A 39 -6.33 3.96 -8.16
N ARG A 40 -5.14 4.39 -7.73
CA ARG A 40 -3.89 3.67 -8.04
C ARG A 40 -3.89 2.28 -7.46
N ILE A 41 -4.32 2.07 -6.21
CA ILE A 41 -4.39 0.74 -5.60
C ILE A 41 -5.40 -0.13 -6.36
N GLY A 42 -6.57 0.40 -6.72
CA GLY A 42 -7.56 -0.32 -7.53
C GLY A 42 -7.05 -0.72 -8.92
N GLN A 43 -6.16 0.09 -9.52
CA GLN A 43 -5.51 -0.22 -10.80
C GLN A 43 -4.26 -1.12 -10.67
N THR A 44 -3.58 -1.06 -9.52
CA THR A 44 -2.36 -1.85 -9.24
C THR A 44 -2.70 -3.18 -8.60
N THR A 45 -3.95 -3.41 -8.21
CA THR A 45 -4.45 -4.75 -7.90
C THR A 45 -4.43 -5.50 -9.23
N PRO A 46 -3.50 -6.44 -9.45
CA PRO A 46 -3.51 -7.21 -10.67
C PRO A 46 -4.86 -7.92 -10.70
N SER A 47 -5.57 -7.81 -11.82
CA SER A 47 -6.58 -8.82 -12.15
C SER A 47 -5.94 -10.17 -11.85
N ALA A 48 -6.63 -11.03 -11.10
CA ALA A 48 -6.13 -12.30 -10.58
C ALA A 48 -5.86 -13.36 -11.68
N ASN A 49 -5.27 -12.95 -12.80
CA ASN A 49 -5.13 -13.71 -14.02
C ASN A 49 -3.73 -13.66 -14.65
N ASP A 50 -2.78 -12.87 -14.14
CA ASP A 50 -1.39 -12.99 -14.55
C ASP A 50 -0.58 -13.65 -13.43
N THR A 51 -0.88 -14.93 -13.18
CA THR A 51 0.03 -15.87 -12.53
C THR A 51 1.24 -16.10 -13.43
N ASN A 52 2.10 -15.08 -13.58
CA ASN A 52 3.49 -15.35 -13.86
C ASN A 52 4.05 -15.95 -12.57
N SER A 53 4.08 -17.28 -12.51
CA SER A 53 4.35 -18.15 -11.35
C SER A 53 5.69 -17.93 -10.64
N LYS A 54 6.44 -16.90 -11.02
CA LYS A 54 7.80 -16.63 -10.56
C LYS A 54 7.96 -15.37 -9.72
N THR A 55 6.98 -14.48 -9.68
CA THR A 55 7.05 -13.28 -8.84
C THR A 55 6.38 -13.55 -7.49
N PRO A 56 7.10 -13.50 -6.36
CA PRO A 56 6.51 -13.70 -5.04
C PRO A 56 5.42 -12.67 -4.79
N ALA A 57 4.24 -13.11 -4.35
CA ALA A 57 3.09 -12.24 -4.11
C ALA A 57 3.21 -11.37 -2.84
N GLY A 58 4.39 -11.33 -2.21
CA GLY A 58 4.68 -10.54 -1.01
C GLY A 58 5.33 -11.38 0.11
N PRO A 59 5.20 -10.96 1.38
CA PRO A 59 5.68 -11.72 2.52
C PRO A 59 5.02 -13.11 2.61
N VAL A 60 5.80 -14.12 2.98
CA VAL A 60 5.30 -15.47 3.22
C VAL A 60 4.53 -15.49 4.54
N LYS A 61 3.30 -16.01 4.52
CA LYS A 61 2.49 -16.25 5.72
C LYS A 61 2.77 -17.63 6.31
N SER A 62 2.78 -18.66 5.47
CA SER A 62 3.11 -20.03 5.86
C SER A 62 3.55 -20.86 4.64
N LEU A 63 4.19 -22.00 4.89
CA LEU A 63 4.60 -22.94 3.86
C LEU A 63 4.26 -24.37 4.28
N THR A 64 4.01 -25.23 3.29
CA THR A 64 3.77 -26.67 3.49
C THR A 64 4.55 -27.44 2.45
N PHE A 65 5.40 -28.35 2.90
CA PHE A 65 6.14 -29.25 2.04
C PHE A 65 5.54 -30.65 2.12
N ARG A 66 5.19 -31.23 0.97
CA ARG A 66 4.64 -32.58 0.85
C ARG A 66 5.60 -33.43 0.03
N MET A 67 6.06 -34.55 0.59
CA MET A 67 6.78 -35.56 -0.17
C MET A 67 5.77 -36.46 -0.86
N GLU A 68 5.82 -36.54 -2.18
CA GLU A 68 4.98 -37.45 -2.97
C GLU A 68 5.70 -38.78 -3.22
N SER A 69 7.02 -38.73 -3.43
CA SER A 69 7.90 -39.89 -3.58
C SER A 69 9.23 -39.67 -2.85
N THR A 70 10.19 -40.59 -3.02
CA THR A 70 11.55 -40.43 -2.45
C THR A 70 12.29 -39.24 -3.05
N ASP A 71 11.99 -38.91 -4.31
CA ASP A 71 12.71 -37.90 -5.08
C ASP A 71 11.80 -36.76 -5.58
N ASP A 72 10.48 -36.87 -5.40
CA ASP A 72 9.50 -35.86 -5.78
C ASP A 72 8.74 -35.31 -4.57
N GLY A 73 8.53 -34.00 -4.58
CA GLY A 73 7.72 -33.31 -3.58
C GLY A 73 7.01 -32.09 -4.17
N ARG A 74 6.15 -31.48 -3.37
CA ARG A 74 5.45 -30.24 -3.70
C ARG A 74 5.55 -29.27 -2.54
N LEU A 75 5.98 -28.05 -2.83
CA LEU A 75 6.06 -26.94 -1.88
C LEU A 75 4.92 -25.98 -2.17
N ARG A 76 3.95 -25.92 -1.25
CA ARG A 76 2.89 -24.92 -1.28
C ARG A 76 3.25 -23.75 -0.38
N VAL A 77 3.24 -22.54 -0.94
CA VAL A 77 3.51 -21.28 -0.25
C VAL A 77 2.20 -20.52 -0.14
N TYR A 78 1.85 -20.11 1.08
CA TYR A 78 0.72 -19.24 1.35
C TYR A 78 1.25 -17.83 1.62
N TRP A 79 0.83 -16.88 0.81
CA TRP A 79 1.28 -15.50 0.89
C TRP A 79 0.40 -14.67 1.83
N ALA A 80 0.91 -13.53 2.29
CA ALA A 80 0.18 -12.64 3.19
C ALA A 80 -1.05 -11.98 2.53
N ASP A 81 -1.06 -11.85 1.20
CA ASP A 81 -2.17 -11.32 0.40
C ASP A 81 -3.31 -12.35 0.21
N GLY A 82 -3.13 -13.58 0.67
CA GLY A 82 -4.10 -14.67 0.55
C GLY A 82 -3.96 -15.52 -0.71
N SER A 83 -3.05 -15.16 -1.63
CA SER A 83 -2.71 -16.00 -2.77
C SER A 83 -1.86 -17.20 -2.33
N ASP A 84 -1.75 -18.19 -3.22
CA ASP A 84 -0.87 -19.33 -2.99
C ASP A 84 -0.08 -19.71 -4.24
N SER A 85 1.09 -20.32 -4.02
CA SER A 85 1.95 -20.85 -5.08
C SER A 85 2.24 -22.31 -4.81
N ASP A 86 2.21 -23.11 -5.87
CA ASP A 86 2.41 -24.56 -5.79
C ASP A 86 3.59 -24.95 -6.67
N LEU A 87 4.73 -25.20 -6.04
CA LEU A 87 6.01 -25.43 -6.69
C LEU A 87 6.32 -26.94 -6.70
N LEU A 88 6.62 -27.47 -7.88
CA LEU A 88 7.13 -28.84 -8.01
C LEU A 88 8.56 -28.86 -7.48
N CYS A 89 8.88 -29.87 -6.68
CA CYS A 89 10.18 -30.03 -6.07
C CYS A 89 10.78 -31.39 -6.45
N THR A 90 12.08 -31.39 -6.72
CA THR A 90 12.84 -32.61 -6.96
C THR A 90 14.03 -32.66 -6.01
N LYS A 91 14.37 -33.85 -5.53
CA LYS A 91 15.52 -34.09 -4.66
C LYS A 91 16.80 -34.05 -5.49
N GLU A 92 17.68 -33.10 -5.21
CA GLU A 92 18.87 -32.82 -6.02
C GLU A 92 20.07 -33.71 -5.64
N GLN A 93 20.17 -34.11 -4.37
CA GLN A 93 21.30 -34.90 -3.87
C GLN A 93 20.84 -36.06 -2.98
N SER A 94 21.41 -37.24 -3.19
CA SER A 94 21.09 -38.45 -2.43
C SER A 94 21.74 -38.46 -1.04
N THR A 95 22.86 -37.74 -0.86
CA THR A 95 23.65 -37.70 0.39
C THR A 95 23.27 -36.56 1.34
N ARG A 96 22.59 -35.51 0.87
CA ARG A 96 22.07 -34.42 1.70
C ARG A 96 20.65 -34.11 1.23
N ILE A 97 19.68 -34.06 2.14
CA ILE A 97 18.27 -33.82 1.80
C ILE A 97 18.12 -32.37 1.34
N GLN A 98 18.36 -32.13 0.04
CA GLN A 98 18.21 -30.85 -0.63
C GLN A 98 17.15 -30.98 -1.72
N TRP A 99 16.19 -30.06 -1.71
CA TRP A 99 15.09 -30.01 -2.65
C TRP A 99 15.20 -28.74 -3.49
N ALA A 100 15.15 -28.89 -4.80
CA ALA A 100 15.04 -27.78 -5.73
C ALA A 100 13.57 -27.63 -6.13
N CYS A 101 12.97 -26.47 -5.88
CA CYS A 101 11.57 -26.18 -6.18
C CYS A 101 11.46 -25.00 -7.14
N GLY A 102 10.69 -25.11 -8.22
CA GLY A 102 10.54 -24.02 -9.21
C GLY A 102 9.69 -24.35 -10.41
#